data_AF-A0A968V3T1-F1
#
_entry.id   AF-A0A968V3T1-F1
#
_cell.length_a   1.000
_cell.length_b   1.000
_cell.length_c   1.000
_cell.angle_alpha   90.00
_cell.angle_beta   90.00
_cell.angle_gamma   90.00
#
_symmetry.space_group_name_H-M   'P 1'
#
loop_
_entity.id
_entity.type
_entity.pdbx_description
1 polymer ?
#
loop_
_entity_poly.entity_id
_entity_poly.type
_entity_poly.pdbx_seq_one_letter_code
_entity_poly.pdbx_strand_id
1 'polypeptide(L)' 'LYRRLNVKEVWFWQNDRFAIYHLREEIPVEFVANCGYEQIENSELLPELDIEMLAECLKNPLPLAAAKAWRKNLRSTRSD' A
#
# COMPACT_ATOMS: atom_id res chain seq x y z
N LEU A 1 13.47 -5.42 12.44
CA LEU A 1 12.86 -6.77 12.38
C LEU A 1 12.53 -7.15 10.94
N TYR A 2 11.68 -6.39 10.24
CA TYR A 2 11.22 -6.68 8.87
C TYR A 2 12.34 -6.97 7.86
N ARG A 3 13.42 -6.16 7.85
CA ARG A 3 14.59 -6.43 6.98
C ARG A 3 15.26 -7.79 7.24
N ARG A 4 15.38 -8.20 8.51
CA ARG A 4 15.98 -9.50 8.86
C ARG A 4 15.14 -10.68 8.38
N LEU A 5 13.85 -10.45 8.19
CA LEU A 5 12.90 -11.40 7.62
C LEU A 5 12.76 -11.26 6.09
N ASN A 6 13.56 -10.37 5.47
CA ASN A 6 13.53 -10.06 4.04
C ASN A 6 12.12 -9.67 3.53
N VAL A 7 11.34 -8.97 4.36
CA VAL A 7 10.02 -8.47 3.97
C VAL A 7 10.20 -7.35 2.95
N LYS A 8 9.76 -7.61 1.72
CA LYS A 8 9.91 -6.72 0.57
C LYS A 8 9.10 -5.43 0.69
N GLU A 9 7.86 -5.51 1.17
CA GLU A 9 7.05 -4.34 1.47
C GLU A 9 6.42 -4.42 2.85
N VAL A 10 6.44 -3.30 3.58
CA VAL A 10 5.80 -3.13 4.88
C VAL A 10 4.78 -2.02 4.76
N TRP A 11 3.52 -2.33 5.09
CA TRP A 11 2.41 -1.39 4.97
C TRP A 11 1.91 -1.04 6.36
N PHE A 12 1.95 0.24 6.70
CA PHE A 12 1.42 0.75 7.96
C PHE A 12 0.07 1.41 7.70
N TRP A 13 -0.92 1.05 8.51
CA TRP A 13 -2.20 1.75 8.56
C TRP A 13 -2.17 2.78 9.69
N GLN A 14 -2.20 4.06 9.35
CA GLN A 14 -2.19 5.16 10.32
C GLN A 14 -2.92 6.38 9.76
N ASN A 15 -3.66 7.10 10.61
CA ASN A 15 -4.42 8.29 10.22
C ASN A 15 -5.28 8.08 8.96
N ASP A 16 -5.94 6.93 8.88
CA ASP A 16 -6.81 6.50 7.78
C ASP A 16 -6.14 6.47 6.39
N ARG A 17 -4.82 6.26 6.38
CA ARG A 17 -4.01 6.12 5.16
C ARG A 17 -3.00 4.99 5.29
N PHE A 18 -2.57 4.49 4.15
CA PHE A 18 -1.42 3.59 4.07
C PHE A 18 -0.12 4.39 3.94
N ALA A 19 0.88 4.02 4.73
CA ALA A 19 2.27 4.33 4.45
C ALA A 19 2.98 3.04 4.04
N ILE A 20 3.45 3.00 2.80
CA ILE A 20 4.07 1.82 2.20
C ILE A 20 5.57 2.04 2.15
N TYR A 21 6.32 1.04 2.59
CA TYR A 21 7.78 1.05 2.58
C TYR A 21 8.31 -0.18 1.84
N HIS A 22 9.16 0.03 0.84
CA HIS A 22 9.78 -1.05 0.06
C HIS A 22 11.26 -1.20 0.42
N LEU A 23 11.69 -2.46 0.57
CA LEU A 23 13.07 -2.82 0.86
C LEU A 23 13.91 -2.78 -0.41
N ARG A 24 14.80 -1.79 -0.52
CA ARG A 24 15.78 -1.73 -1.60
C ARG A 24 16.94 -2.69 -1.30
N GLU A 25 17.31 -3.50 -2.29
CA GLU A 25 18.34 -4.54 -2.13
C GLU A 25 19.74 -3.94 -1.98
N GLU A 26 19.99 -2.87 -2.72
CA GLU A 26 21.17 -2.02 -2.54
C GLU A 26 20.85 -1.00 -1.45
N ILE A 27 21.80 -0.73 -0.56
CA ILE A 27 21.66 0.31 0.47
C ILE A 27 22.43 1.54 0.00
N PRO A 28 21.83 2.44 -0.80
CA PRO A 28 22.27 3.81 -0.87
C PRO A 28 22.45 4.37 0.54
N VAL A 29 23.48 5.20 0.72
CA VAL A 29 23.78 5.85 2.01
C VAL A 29 22.54 6.53 2.61
N GLU A 30 21.66 7.03 1.75
CA GLU A 30 20.38 7.67 2.09
C GLU A 30 19.42 6.76 2.86
N PHE A 31 19.41 5.44 2.59
CA PHE A 31 18.48 4.51 3.23
C PHE A 31 19.07 3.81 4.45
N VAL A 32 20.33 4.06 4.82
CA VAL A 32 20.94 3.48 6.03
C VAL A 32 20.14 3.87 7.29
N ALA A 33 19.67 5.12 7.35
CA ALA A 33 18.83 5.61 8.46
C ALA A 33 17.49 4.87 8.55
N ASN A 34 16.92 4.49 7.41
CA ASN A 34 15.65 3.77 7.31
C ASN A 34 15.82 2.26 7.17
N CYS A 35 16.99 1.73 7.54
CA CYS A 35 17.30 0.31 7.47
C CYS A 35 17.17 -0.31 6.05
N GLY A 36 17.29 0.46 4.98
CA GLY A 36 17.14 0.02 3.58
C GLY A 36 15.72 0.15 3.03
N TYR A 37 14.80 0.76 3.78
CA TYR A 37 13.44 0.99 3.32
C TYR A 37 13.26 2.40 2.75
N GLU A 38 12.61 2.45 1.58
CA GLU A 38 12.15 3.66 0.93
C GLU A 38 10.64 3.76 1.06
N GLN A 39 10.10 4.96 1.35
CA GLN A 39 8.66 5.18 1.32
C GLN A 39 8.19 5.34 -0.13
N ILE A 40 7.16 4.58 -0.52
CA ILE A 40 6.55 4.62 -1.85
C ILE A 40 5.06 4.92 -1.76
N GLU A 41 4.51 5.51 -2.83
CA GLU A 41 3.09 5.89 -2.89
C GLU A 41 2.17 4.73 -3.28
N ASN A 42 2.65 3.81 -4.13
CA ASN A 42 1.91 2.66 -4.63
C ASN A 42 2.71 1.39 -4.39
N SER A 43 2.05 0.24 -4.23
CA SER A 43 2.74 -1.05 -4.08
C SER A 43 3.44 -1.43 -5.39
N GLU A 44 4.71 -1.81 -5.30
CA GLU A 44 5.44 -2.42 -6.41
C GLU A 44 5.15 -3.92 -6.52
N LEU A 45 4.80 -4.58 -5.41
CA LEU A 45 4.37 -5.99 -5.40
C LEU A 45 2.96 -6.17 -5.99
N LEU A 46 2.10 -5.15 -5.89
CA LEU A 46 0.73 -5.13 -6.37
C LEU A 46 0.47 -3.85 -7.19
N PRO A 47 1.06 -3.70 -8.38
CA PRO A 47 1.05 -2.46 -9.15
C PRO A 47 -0.33 -2.04 -9.66
N GLU A 48 -1.26 -3.00 -9.78
CA GLU A 48 -2.64 -2.74 -10.21
C GLU A 48 -3.59 -2.40 -9.05
N LEU A 49 -3.08 -2.39 -7.82
CA LEU A 49 -3.90 -2.12 -6.65
C LEU A 49 -3.98 -0.62 -6.37
N ASP A 50 -5.19 -0.08 -6.46
CA ASP A 50 -5.50 1.27 -5.98
C ASP A 50 -5.51 1.29 -4.44
N ILE A 51 -4.43 1.85 -3.87
CA ILE A 51 -4.21 1.96 -2.42
C ILE A 51 -5.21 2.90 -1.76
N GLU A 52 -5.63 3.98 -2.44
CA GLU A 52 -6.60 4.93 -1.90
C GLU A 52 -7.98 4.29 -1.81
N MET A 53 -8.39 3.57 -2.85
CA MET A 53 -9.65 2.83 -2.85
C MET A 53 -9.66 1.74 -1.77
N LEU A 54 -8.50 1.15 -1.46
CA LEU A 54 -8.37 0.15 -0.40
C LEU A 54 -8.54 0.81 0.97
N ALA A 55 -7.92 1.98 1.14
CA ALA A 55 -8.06 2.77 2.36
C ALA A 55 -9.53 3.14 2.62
N GLU A 56 -10.28 3.57 1.59
CA GLU A 56 -11.71 3.86 1.72
C GLU A 56 -12.54 2.63 2.13
N CYS A 57 -12.15 1.44 1.68
CA CYS A 57 -12.82 0.20 2.10
C CYS A 57 -12.61 -0.11 3.59
N LEU A 58 -11.41 0.16 4.12
CA LEU A 58 -11.08 -0.07 5.53
C LEU A 58 -11.74 0.94 6.48
N LYS A 59 -12.04 2.15 6.01
CA LYS A 59 -12.79 3.16 6.78
C LYS A 59 -14.26 2.78 6.95
N ASN A 60 -14.80 1.90 6.12
CA ASN A 60 -16.21 1.53 6.18
C ASN A 60 -16.45 0.38 7.18
N PRO A 61 -17.20 0.60 8.28
CA PRO A 61 -17.45 -0.44 9.28
C PRO A 61 -18.35 -1.58 8.77
N LEU A 62 -18.92 -1.46 7.55
CA LEU A 62 -19.77 -2.45 6.92
C LEU A 62 -19.06 -3.10 5.71
N PRO A 63 -18.47 -4.30 5.87
CA PRO A 63 -17.68 -4.96 4.83
C PRO A 63 -18.43 -5.16 3.50
N LEU A 64 -19.74 -5.44 3.55
CA LEU A 64 -20.57 -5.60 2.36
C LEU A 64 -20.77 -4.29 1.58
N ALA A 65 -20.83 -3.16 2.28
CA ALA A 65 -20.95 -1.85 1.65
C ALA A 65 -19.61 -1.44 1.00
N ALA A 66 -18.49 -1.68 1.69
CA ALA A 66 -17.14 -1.48 1.15
C ALA A 66 -16.92 -2.27 -0.15
N ALA A 67 -17.24 -3.57 -0.13
CA ALA A 67 -17.08 -4.43 -1.31
C ALA A 67 -17.95 -3.99 -2.50
N LYS A 68 -19.16 -3.46 -2.25
CA LYS A 68 -20.02 -2.90 -3.30
C LYS A 68 -19.41 -1.62 -3.91
N ALA A 69 -18.89 -0.73 -3.07
CA ALA A 69 -18.23 0.50 -3.53
C ALA A 69 -17.00 0.20 -4.39
N TRP A 70 -16.13 -0.71 -3.91
CA TRP A 70 -14.97 -1.20 -4.65
C TRP A 70 -15.33 -1.70 -6.06
N ARG A 71 -16.32 -2.60 -6.16
CA ARG A 71 -16.77 -3.15 -7.45
C ARG A 71 -17.39 -2.12 -8.39
N LYS A 72 -17.94 -1.03 -7.86
CA LYS A 72 -18.51 0.06 -8.66
C LYS A 72 -17.39 0.88 -9.28
N ASN A 73 -16.41 1.27 -8.48
CA ASN A 73 -15.27 2.08 -8.94
C ASN A 73 -14.45 1.35 -10.01
N LEU A 74 -14.18 0.05 -9.85
CA LEU A 74 -13.50 -0.76 -10.88
C LEU A 74 -14.21 -0.78 -12.25
N ARG A 75 -15.53 -0.53 -12.31
CA ARG A 75 -16.25 -0.43 -13.59
C ARG A 75 -16.15 0.95 -14.22
N SER A 76 -16.08 2.01 -13.41
CA SER A 76 -15.86 3.36 -13.90
C SER A 76 -14.47 3.51 -14.52
N THR A 77 -13.43 2.92 -13.92
CA THR A 77 -12.05 3.00 -14.44
C THR A 77 -11.82 2.20 -15.73
N ARG A 78 -12.78 1.38 -16.19
CA ARG A 78 -12.71 0.59 -17.43
C ARG A 78 -13.47 1.20 -18.60
N SER A 79 -14.13 2.35 -18.40
CA SER A 79 -14.93 3.04 -19.42
C SER A 79 -14.31 4.35 -19.93
N ASP A 80 -13.12 4.71 -19.46
CA ASP A 80 -12.21 5.68 -20.06
C ASP A 80 -11.02 4.94 -20.71
#